data_AF-A0A7K0K3G1-F1
#
_entry.id   AF-A0A7K0K3G1-F1
#
_cell.length_a   1.000
_cell.length_b   1.000
_cell.length_c   1.000
_cell.angle_alpha   90.00
_cell.angle_beta   90.00
_cell.angle_gamma   90.00
#
_symmetry.space_group_name_H-M   'P 1'
#
loop_
_entity.id
_entity.type
_entity.pdbx_description
1 polymer ?
#
loop_
_entity_poly.entity_id
_entity_poly.type
_entity_poly.pdbx_seq_one_letter_code
_entity_poly.pdbx_strand_id
1 'polypeptide(L)'
;MEILVISLVCLLATCVQGVSGMGFGLVTVPFFVALVGAHYGIVWSNFSGGLVALVLLVAMWKDVNWRRFVWLFAASLPALVGFVLILRFVPERVFAGVIGVFMLLSVAFSFISVKFKPVPLRPASLVAGFLAGMMSALVAQSGPVMAAYAQATRCGQREFAATNQPLFLSFNIFVVGGKLLYGGQPEAFTAFPPFAFLTIVLAVIVGALLSKWLAKIVKPKWARNLALLIATVGAIRVLVGLF
;
A
#
# COMPACT_ATOMS: atom_id res chain seq x y z
N MET A 1 -17.41 6.37 17.72
CA MET A 1 -17.76 5.41 16.66
C MET A 1 -16.70 5.34 15.56
N GLU A 2 -16.16 6.47 15.10
CA GLU A 2 -15.21 6.53 13.96
C GLU A 2 -13.93 5.71 14.17
N ILE A 3 -13.32 5.76 15.36
CA ILE A 3 -12.09 5.00 15.67
C ILE A 3 -12.31 3.49 15.55
N LEU A 4 -13.48 3.00 15.98
CA LEU A 4 -13.81 1.58 15.90
C LEU A 4 -13.94 1.11 14.44
N VAL A 5 -14.55 1.94 13.59
CA VAL A 5 -14.64 1.69 12.14
C VAL A 5 -13.26 1.67 11.52
N ILE A 6 -12.39 2.64 11.83
CA ILE A 6 -11.01 2.68 11.34
C ILE A 6 -10.24 1.42 11.74
N SER A 7 -10.33 1.01 13.00
CA SER A 7 -9.66 -0.20 13.48
C SER A 7 -10.19 -1.47 12.80
N LEU A 8 -11.49 -1.58 12.57
CA LEU A 8 -12.09 -2.70 11.83
C LEU A 8 -11.62 -2.73 10.37
N VAL A 9 -11.56 -1.58 9.70
CA VAL A 9 -11.05 -1.45 8.32
C VAL A 9 -9.57 -1.85 8.26
N CYS A 10 -8.75 -1.37 9.19
CA CYS A 10 -7.34 -1.77 9.29
C CYS A 10 -7.20 -3.27 9.51
N LEU A 11 -7.98 -3.86 10.42
CA LEU A 11 -7.98 -5.30 10.68
C LEU A 11 -8.33 -6.08 9.41
N LEU A 12 -9.41 -5.72 8.73
CA LEU A 12 -9.83 -6.35 7.47
C LEU A 12 -8.77 -6.22 6.39
N ALA A 13 -8.19 -5.02 6.22
CA ALA A 13 -7.14 -4.75 5.26
C ALA A 13 -5.87 -5.57 5.56
N THR A 14 -5.49 -5.71 6.83
CA THR A 14 -4.36 -6.55 7.25
C THR A 14 -4.65 -8.03 6.97
N CYS A 15 -5.85 -8.52 7.26
CA CYS A 15 -6.26 -9.89 6.92
C CYS A 15 -6.16 -10.14 5.40
N VAL A 16 -6.70 -9.23 4.59
CA VAL A 16 -6.63 -9.29 3.12
C VAL A 16 -5.19 -9.29 2.61
N GLN A 17 -4.33 -8.44 3.16
CA GLN A 17 -2.91 -8.40 2.80
C GLN A 17 -2.17 -9.65 3.24
N GLY A 18 -2.41 -10.16 4.44
CA GLY A 18 -1.74 -11.36 4.92
C GLY A 18 -2.13 -12.63 4.15
N VAL A 19 -3.37 -12.71 3.64
CA VAL A 19 -3.84 -13.86 2.84
C VAL A 19 -3.42 -13.75 1.37
N SER A 20 -3.53 -12.56 0.77
CA SER A 20 -3.25 -12.39 -0.66
C SER A 20 -1.81 -11.94 -0.97
N GLY A 21 -1.07 -11.50 0.05
CA GLY A 21 0.25 -10.87 -0.05
C GLY A 21 0.22 -9.38 -0.40
N MET A 22 -0.96 -8.82 -0.74
CA MET A 22 -1.14 -7.44 -1.24
C MET A 22 -2.49 -6.86 -0.85
N GLY A 23 -2.71 -5.56 -1.09
CA GLY A 23 -4.06 -4.99 -1.08
C GLY A 23 -4.52 -4.38 0.23
N PHE A 24 -3.64 -4.14 1.19
CA PHE A 24 -3.96 -3.27 2.31
C PHE A 24 -4.38 -1.88 1.84
N GLY A 25 -3.56 -1.24 0.97
CA GLY A 25 -3.91 0.05 0.38
C GLY A 25 -5.22 0.04 -0.44
N LEU A 26 -5.58 -1.10 -1.06
CA LEU A 26 -6.84 -1.22 -1.83
C LEU A 26 -8.05 -1.02 -0.92
N VAL A 27 -7.91 -1.49 0.32
CA VAL A 27 -8.97 -1.45 1.32
C VAL A 27 -8.89 -0.15 2.11
N THR A 28 -7.72 0.27 2.59
CA THR A 28 -7.64 1.39 3.53
C THR A 28 -7.74 2.76 2.87
N VAL A 29 -7.18 2.93 1.67
CA VAL A 29 -7.07 4.25 1.03
C VAL A 29 -8.43 4.89 0.80
N PRO A 30 -9.44 4.24 0.19
CA PRO A 30 -10.72 4.90 -0.04
C PRO A 30 -11.43 5.30 1.25
N PHE A 31 -11.29 4.49 2.31
CA PHE A 31 -11.86 4.78 3.62
C PHE A 31 -11.19 5.99 4.27
N PHE A 32 -9.86 5.99 4.32
CA PHE A 32 -9.13 7.11 4.91
C PHE A 32 -9.31 8.40 4.12
N VAL A 33 -9.29 8.33 2.79
CA VAL A 33 -9.55 9.50 1.94
C VAL A 33 -10.95 10.07 2.18
N ALA A 34 -11.96 9.21 2.35
CA ALA A 34 -13.32 9.66 2.63
C ALA A 34 -13.49 10.25 4.04
N LEU A 35 -12.68 9.83 5.01
CA LEU A 35 -12.79 10.26 6.42
C LEU A 35 -12.00 11.53 6.72
N VAL A 36 -10.76 11.62 6.23
CA VAL A 36 -9.82 12.68 6.61
C VAL A 36 -9.27 13.47 5.42
N GLY A 37 -9.73 13.16 4.21
CA GLY A 37 -9.24 13.76 2.98
C GLY A 37 -8.07 13.00 2.35
N ALA A 38 -7.76 13.34 1.11
CA ALA A 38 -6.71 12.74 0.27
C ALA A 38 -5.33 12.84 0.91
N HIS A 39 -4.93 14.03 1.33
CA HIS A 39 -3.59 14.26 1.88
C HIS A 39 -3.33 13.44 3.13
N TYR A 40 -4.20 13.59 4.14
CA TYR A 40 -4.09 12.85 5.40
C TYR A 40 -4.40 11.37 5.24
N GLY A 41 -5.31 11.00 4.35
CA GLY A 41 -5.71 9.61 4.17
C GLY A 41 -4.59 8.74 3.60
N ILE A 42 -3.75 9.31 2.74
CA ILE A 42 -2.54 8.65 2.24
C ILE A 42 -1.48 8.54 3.34
N VAL A 43 -1.32 9.54 4.21
CA VAL A 43 -0.41 9.44 5.37
C VAL A 43 -0.84 8.31 6.30
N TRP A 44 -2.12 8.26 6.68
CA TRP A 44 -2.66 7.22 7.55
C TRP A 44 -2.60 5.83 6.93
N SER A 45 -2.84 5.72 5.63
CA SER A 45 -2.69 4.46 4.88
C SER A 45 -1.24 3.99 4.87
N ASN A 46 -0.27 4.86 4.58
CA ASN A 46 1.15 4.48 4.59
C ASN A 46 1.61 4.15 6.02
N PHE A 47 1.20 4.90 7.03
CA PHE A 47 1.55 4.62 8.43
C PHE A 47 1.08 3.22 8.87
N SER A 48 -0.20 2.94 8.69
CA SER A 48 -0.79 1.65 9.06
C SER A 48 -0.24 0.51 8.18
N GLY A 49 -0.04 0.75 6.89
CA GLY A 49 0.64 -0.19 5.99
C GLY A 49 2.09 -0.47 6.40
N GLY A 50 2.79 0.52 6.97
CA GLY A 50 4.13 0.39 7.52
C GLY A 50 4.15 -0.54 8.73
N LEU A 51 3.17 -0.42 9.63
CA LEU A 51 3.01 -1.35 10.75
C LEU A 51 2.77 -2.79 10.29
N VAL A 52 1.89 -2.98 9.28
CA VAL A 52 1.64 -4.30 8.71
C VAL A 52 2.92 -4.88 8.09
N ALA A 53 3.61 -4.07 7.28
CA ALA A 53 4.86 -4.47 6.64
C ALA A 53 5.94 -4.84 7.67
N LEU A 54 6.02 -4.12 8.79
CA LEU A 54 6.94 -4.44 9.89
C LEU A 54 6.61 -5.79 10.53
N VAL A 55 5.35 -6.03 10.88
CA VAL A 55 4.91 -7.30 11.50
C VAL A 55 5.17 -8.48 10.56
N LEU A 56 4.86 -8.34 9.27
CA LEU A 56 5.10 -9.37 8.28
C LEU A 56 6.58 -9.56 7.97
N LEU A 57 7.38 -8.48 7.97
CA LEU A 57 8.83 -8.54 7.80
C LEU A 57 9.49 -9.37 8.90
N VAL A 58 9.11 -9.16 10.17
CA VAL A 58 9.64 -9.96 11.29
C VAL A 58 9.32 -11.44 11.09
N ALA A 59 8.12 -11.77 10.59
CA ALA A 59 7.72 -13.15 10.34
C ALA A 59 8.42 -13.81 9.14
N MET A 60 8.82 -13.02 8.14
CA MET A 60 9.36 -13.51 6.86
C MET A 60 10.83 -13.16 6.63
N TRP A 61 11.53 -12.66 7.65
CA TRP A 61 12.88 -12.08 7.54
C TRP A 61 13.89 -12.98 6.83
N LYS A 62 13.83 -14.30 7.08
CA LYS A 62 14.76 -15.28 6.51
C LYS A 62 14.54 -15.53 5.01
N ASP A 63 13.35 -15.25 4.50
CA ASP A 63 12.97 -15.47 3.09
C ASP A 63 13.20 -14.22 2.22
N VAL A 64 13.72 -13.13 2.79
CA VAL A 64 13.93 -11.85 2.11
C VAL A 64 15.13 -11.92 1.16
N ASN A 65 14.90 -11.55 -0.11
CA ASN A 65 15.99 -11.33 -1.05
C ASN A 65 16.47 -9.87 -1.00
N TRP A 66 17.50 -9.63 -0.17
CA TRP A 66 18.10 -8.31 0.01
C TRP A 66 18.64 -7.69 -1.28
N ARG A 67 19.13 -8.50 -2.22
CA ARG A 67 19.63 -8.00 -3.50
C ARG A 67 18.52 -7.37 -4.33
N ARG A 68 17.35 -8.02 -4.41
CA ARG A 68 16.18 -7.46 -5.10
C ARG A 68 15.68 -6.20 -4.39
N PHE A 69 15.59 -6.24 -3.07
CA PHE A 69 15.19 -5.09 -2.25
C PHE A 69 16.06 -3.86 -2.54
N VAL A 70 17.39 -3.97 -2.52
CA VAL A 70 18.29 -2.82 -2.76
C VAL A 70 18.06 -2.20 -4.13
N TRP A 71 17.93 -3.00 -5.19
CA TRP A 71 17.67 -2.46 -6.53
C TRP A 71 16.31 -1.76 -6.65
N LEU A 72 15.26 -2.36 -6.09
CA LEU A 72 13.91 -1.79 -6.10
C LEU A 72 13.85 -0.51 -5.27
N PHE A 73 14.44 -0.52 -4.07
CA PHE A 73 14.43 0.61 -3.17
C PHE A 73 15.26 1.77 -3.73
N ALA A 74 16.48 1.53 -4.20
CA ALA A 74 17.31 2.57 -4.82
C ALA A 74 16.60 3.21 -6.02
N ALA A 75 15.94 2.42 -6.86
CA ALA A 75 15.18 2.92 -8.00
C ALA A 75 13.91 3.69 -7.61
N SER A 76 13.35 3.43 -6.43
CA SER A 76 12.15 4.11 -5.93
C SER A 76 12.44 5.50 -5.37
N LEU A 77 13.66 5.76 -4.90
CA LEU A 77 14.01 7.00 -4.19
C LEU A 77 13.68 8.28 -4.98
N PRO A 78 14.01 8.40 -6.29
CA PRO A 78 13.66 9.60 -7.05
C PRO A 78 12.15 9.83 -7.12
N ALA A 79 11.36 8.75 -7.27
CA ALA A 79 9.90 8.84 -7.28
C ALA A 79 9.36 9.23 -5.90
N LEU A 80 9.84 8.58 -4.83
CA LEU A 80 9.39 8.88 -3.47
C LEU A 80 9.67 10.34 -3.09
N VAL A 81 10.90 10.82 -3.32
CA VAL A 81 11.28 12.22 -3.06
C VAL A 81 10.46 13.17 -3.94
N GLY A 82 10.44 12.94 -5.26
CA GLY A 82 9.79 13.83 -6.21
C GLY A 82 8.30 13.96 -5.94
N PHE A 83 7.58 12.85 -5.78
CA PHE A 83 6.14 12.87 -5.58
C PHE A 83 5.74 13.39 -4.20
N VAL A 84 6.48 13.08 -3.13
CA VAL A 84 6.20 13.68 -1.81
C VAL A 84 6.30 15.21 -1.86
N LEU A 85 7.31 15.75 -2.56
CA LEU A 85 7.51 17.19 -2.68
C LEU A 85 6.50 17.85 -3.63
N ILE A 86 6.17 17.21 -4.76
CA ILE A 86 5.21 17.75 -5.73
C ILE A 86 3.80 17.78 -5.12
N LEU A 87 3.40 16.71 -4.43
CA LEU A 87 2.05 16.56 -3.92
C LEU A 87 1.65 17.63 -2.90
N ARG A 88 2.60 18.26 -2.20
CA ARG A 88 2.29 19.35 -1.26
C ARG A 88 1.62 20.56 -1.92
N PHE A 89 1.81 20.73 -3.24
CA PHE A 89 1.23 21.82 -4.02
C PHE A 89 -0.06 21.43 -4.73
N VAL A 90 -0.46 20.15 -4.65
CA VAL A 90 -1.64 19.66 -5.35
C VAL A 90 -2.87 19.91 -4.48
N PRO A 91 -3.90 20.62 -4.99
CA PRO A 91 -5.14 20.84 -4.26
C PRO A 91 -5.83 19.52 -3.90
N GLU A 92 -6.49 19.50 -2.74
CA GLU A 92 -7.13 18.31 -2.17
C GLU A 92 -8.06 17.59 -3.16
N ARG A 93 -8.93 18.35 -3.84
CA ARG A 93 -9.89 17.82 -4.83
C ARG A 93 -9.18 17.17 -6.03
N VAL A 94 -8.09 17.75 -6.50
CA VAL A 94 -7.28 17.21 -7.60
C VAL A 94 -6.60 15.92 -7.14
N PHE A 95 -6.03 15.92 -5.93
CA PHE A 95 -5.34 14.75 -5.42
C PHE A 95 -6.29 13.57 -5.18
N ALA A 96 -7.48 13.82 -4.64
CA ALA A 96 -8.54 12.83 -4.53
C ALA A 96 -8.94 12.22 -5.89
N GLY A 97 -9.05 13.04 -6.94
CA GLY A 97 -9.28 12.57 -8.30
C GLY A 97 -8.17 11.68 -8.84
N VAL A 98 -6.90 12.07 -8.63
CA VAL A 98 -5.73 11.26 -9.00
C VAL A 98 -5.78 9.91 -8.28
N ILE A 99 -6.08 9.89 -6.99
CA ILE A 99 -6.22 8.65 -6.22
C ILE A 99 -7.28 7.73 -6.83
N GLY A 100 -8.49 8.26 -7.06
CA GLY A 100 -9.58 7.48 -7.65
C GLY A 100 -9.22 6.87 -9.01
N VAL A 101 -8.62 7.66 -9.90
CA VAL A 101 -8.17 7.19 -11.22
C VAL A 101 -7.10 6.10 -11.10
N PHE A 102 -6.06 6.32 -10.29
CA PHE A 102 -4.98 5.33 -10.12
C PHE A 102 -5.46 4.03 -9.48
N MET A 103 -6.44 4.09 -8.57
CA MET A 103 -7.05 2.89 -8.00
C MET A 103 -7.86 2.12 -9.04
N LEU A 104 -8.65 2.79 -9.88
CA LEU A 104 -9.37 2.13 -10.97
C LEU A 104 -8.42 1.53 -12.00
N LEU A 105 -7.35 2.23 -12.36
CA LEU A 105 -6.29 1.69 -13.23
C LEU A 105 -5.62 0.45 -12.60
N SER A 106 -5.37 0.48 -11.28
CA SER A 106 -4.82 -0.67 -10.55
C SER A 106 -5.75 -1.88 -10.58
N VAL A 107 -7.06 -1.64 -10.46
CA VAL A 107 -8.07 -2.68 -10.59
C VAL A 107 -8.10 -3.23 -12.01
N ALA A 108 -8.19 -2.36 -13.01
CA ALA A 108 -8.21 -2.75 -14.42
C ALA A 108 -6.99 -3.59 -14.79
N PHE A 109 -5.79 -3.14 -14.38
CA PHE A 109 -4.54 -3.84 -14.62
C PHE A 109 -4.49 -5.22 -13.97
N SER A 110 -5.18 -5.42 -12.83
CA SER A 110 -5.24 -6.71 -12.15
C SER A 110 -6.01 -7.79 -12.93
N PHE A 111 -6.84 -7.40 -13.91
CA PHE A 111 -7.51 -8.32 -14.83
C PHE A 111 -6.69 -8.64 -16.08
N ILE A 112 -5.69 -7.82 -16.41
CA ILE A 112 -4.85 -8.02 -17.58
C ILE A 112 -3.85 -9.14 -17.26
N SER A 113 -4.03 -10.30 -17.90
CA SER A 113 -3.07 -11.40 -17.84
C SER A 113 -1.92 -11.15 -18.82
N VAL A 114 -1.00 -10.25 -18.46
CA VAL A 114 0.16 -9.98 -19.30
C VAL A 114 1.18 -11.12 -19.16
N LYS A 115 1.44 -11.84 -20.26
CA LYS A 115 2.57 -12.77 -20.34
C LYS A 115 3.85 -11.98 -20.61
N PHE A 116 4.59 -11.64 -19.57
CA PHE A 116 5.87 -10.97 -19.72
C PHE A 116 6.94 -11.94 -20.23
N LYS A 117 7.72 -11.50 -21.23
CA LYS A 117 9.00 -12.16 -21.53
C LYS A 117 9.93 -11.99 -20.31
N PRO A 118 10.76 -12.99 -19.97
CA PRO A 118 11.70 -12.86 -18.88
C PRO A 118 12.61 -11.65 -19.09
N VAL A 119 12.65 -10.75 -18.10
CA VAL A 119 13.49 -9.54 -18.13
C VAL A 119 14.61 -9.69 -17.09
N PRO A 120 15.85 -9.25 -17.39
CA PRO A 120 16.91 -9.25 -16.40
C PRO A 120 16.54 -8.44 -15.14
N LEU A 121 17.07 -8.86 -14.00
CA LEU A 121 16.72 -8.30 -12.69
C LEU A 121 16.87 -6.78 -12.62
N ARG A 122 17.98 -6.23 -13.12
CA ARG A 122 18.30 -4.79 -13.00
C ARG A 122 17.29 -3.89 -13.73
N PRO A 123 17.09 -3.99 -15.06
CA PRO A 123 16.15 -3.11 -15.77
C PRO A 123 14.71 -3.29 -15.27
N ALA A 124 14.30 -4.51 -14.94
CA ALA A 124 12.99 -4.75 -14.34
C ALA A 124 12.84 -4.04 -12.98
N SER A 125 13.88 -4.08 -12.13
CA SER A 125 13.85 -3.46 -10.81
C SER A 125 13.91 -1.93 -10.89
N LEU A 126 14.57 -1.35 -11.89
CA LEU A 126 14.62 0.09 -12.10
C LEU A 126 13.21 0.64 -12.41
N VAL A 127 12.55 0.06 -13.42
CA VAL A 127 11.20 0.49 -13.82
C VAL A 127 10.18 0.19 -12.73
N ALA A 128 10.19 -1.04 -12.20
CA ALA A 128 9.25 -1.43 -11.15
C ALA A 128 9.46 -0.63 -9.87
N GLY A 129 10.70 -0.41 -9.45
CA GLY A 129 11.01 0.36 -8.24
C GLY A 129 10.54 1.81 -8.34
N PHE A 130 10.81 2.48 -9.47
CA PHE A 130 10.32 3.83 -9.71
C PHE A 130 8.78 3.90 -9.67
N LEU A 131 8.11 3.06 -10.44
CA LEU A 131 6.64 3.02 -10.50
C LEU A 131 6.03 2.64 -9.15
N ALA A 132 6.63 1.69 -8.43
CA ALA A 132 6.17 1.26 -7.12
C ALA A 132 6.30 2.39 -6.07
N GLY A 133 7.41 3.13 -6.08
CA GLY A 133 7.61 4.31 -5.23
C GLY A 133 6.60 5.42 -5.54
N MET A 134 6.39 5.72 -6.83
CA MET A 134 5.38 6.67 -7.29
C MET A 134 3.99 6.30 -6.77
N MET A 135 3.56 5.04 -6.97
CA MET A 135 2.25 4.60 -6.50
C MET A 135 2.13 4.55 -4.98
N SER A 136 3.23 4.31 -4.24
CA SER A 136 3.20 4.40 -2.78
C SER A 136 2.94 5.83 -2.31
N ALA A 137 3.56 6.82 -2.96
CA ALA A 137 3.36 8.24 -2.64
C ALA A 137 1.97 8.74 -3.04
N LEU A 138 1.42 8.28 -4.16
CA LEU A 138 0.12 8.71 -4.68
C LEU A 138 -1.05 8.02 -3.99
N VAL A 139 -1.01 6.69 -3.87
CA VAL A 139 -2.15 5.85 -3.49
C VAL A 139 -1.80 4.81 -2.42
N ALA A 140 -0.69 4.97 -1.68
CA ALA A 140 -0.26 4.06 -0.61
C ALA A 140 -0.23 2.57 -1.02
N GLN A 141 -0.03 2.28 -2.30
CA GLN A 141 -0.12 0.92 -2.82
C GLN A 141 0.73 0.70 -4.06
N SER A 142 1.58 -0.33 -4.01
CA SER A 142 2.42 -0.72 -5.15
C SER A 142 2.11 -2.12 -5.72
N GLY A 143 1.05 -2.77 -5.24
CA GLY A 143 0.74 -4.19 -5.52
C GLY A 143 0.76 -4.59 -7.00
N PRO A 144 0.02 -3.92 -7.91
CA PRO A 144 -0.04 -4.29 -9.33
C PRO A 144 1.32 -4.23 -10.03
N VAL A 145 2.11 -3.18 -9.76
CA VAL A 145 3.47 -3.02 -10.31
C VAL A 145 4.38 -4.13 -9.81
N MET A 146 4.30 -4.44 -8.52
CA MET A 146 5.11 -5.52 -7.93
C MET A 146 4.70 -6.89 -8.46
N ALA A 147 3.40 -7.13 -8.70
CA ALA A 147 2.91 -8.36 -9.31
C ALA A 147 3.40 -8.53 -10.76
N ALA A 148 3.46 -7.45 -11.54
CA ALA A 148 4.07 -7.47 -12.87
C ALA A 148 5.57 -7.75 -12.80
N TYR A 149 6.28 -7.13 -11.86
CA TYR A 149 7.71 -7.36 -11.60
C TYR A 149 8.01 -8.83 -11.24
N ALA A 150 7.21 -9.44 -10.37
CA ALA A 150 7.37 -10.83 -9.97
C ALA A 150 7.25 -11.78 -11.18
N GLN A 151 6.28 -11.53 -12.05
CA GLN A 151 6.07 -12.29 -13.28
C GLN A 151 7.24 -12.11 -14.26
N ALA A 152 7.67 -10.87 -14.48
CA ALA A 152 8.75 -10.55 -15.41
C ALA A 152 10.11 -11.11 -14.97
N THR A 153 10.37 -11.20 -13.67
CA THR A 153 11.65 -11.68 -13.12
C THR A 153 11.59 -13.13 -12.60
N ARG A 154 10.47 -13.84 -12.83
CA ARG A 154 10.22 -15.21 -12.35
C ARG A 154 10.52 -15.40 -10.87
N CYS A 155 10.15 -14.41 -10.04
CA CYS A 155 10.37 -14.49 -8.60
C CYS A 155 9.36 -15.47 -7.97
N GLY A 156 9.84 -16.39 -7.13
CA GLY A 156 8.96 -17.32 -6.43
C GLY A 156 8.03 -16.57 -5.48
N GLN A 157 6.77 -17.01 -5.35
CA GLN A 157 5.74 -16.32 -4.57
C GLN A 157 6.17 -16.02 -3.12
N ARG A 158 6.87 -16.96 -2.47
CA ARG A 158 7.33 -16.82 -1.08
C ARG A 158 8.44 -15.77 -0.94
N GLU A 159 9.47 -15.87 -1.78
CA GLU A 159 10.58 -14.89 -1.85
C GLU A 159 10.03 -13.49 -2.16
N PHE A 160 9.09 -13.40 -3.10
CA PHE A 160 8.45 -12.16 -3.51
C PHE A 160 7.64 -11.53 -2.37
N ALA A 161 6.78 -12.30 -1.72
CA ALA A 161 5.99 -11.83 -0.58
C ALA A 161 6.89 -11.36 0.58
N ALA A 162 7.99 -12.07 0.86
CA ALA A 162 8.97 -11.66 1.87
C ALA A 162 9.71 -10.37 1.48
N THR A 163 10.21 -10.29 0.25
CA THR A 163 11.00 -9.14 -0.25
C THR A 163 10.19 -7.85 -0.36
N ASN A 164 8.87 -7.95 -0.53
CA ASN A 164 7.99 -6.79 -0.52
C ASN A 164 7.83 -6.17 0.88
N GLN A 165 8.00 -6.93 1.97
CA GLN A 165 7.82 -6.39 3.32
C GLN A 165 8.85 -5.29 3.69
N PRO A 166 10.17 -5.49 3.54
CA PRO A 166 11.12 -4.41 3.81
C PRO A 166 10.94 -3.27 2.81
N LEU A 167 10.57 -3.56 1.55
CA LEU A 167 10.32 -2.53 0.54
C LEU A 167 9.15 -1.63 0.92
N PHE A 168 8.00 -2.20 1.27
CA PHE A 168 6.82 -1.46 1.70
C PHE A 168 7.08 -0.73 3.00
N LEU A 169 7.78 -1.33 3.96
CA LEU A 169 8.19 -0.64 5.18
C LEU A 169 9.03 0.60 4.85
N SER A 170 10.03 0.48 3.99
CA SER A 170 10.86 1.61 3.57
C SER A 170 10.06 2.68 2.83
N PHE A 171 9.17 2.31 1.92
CA PHE A 171 8.32 3.28 1.21
C PHE A 171 7.41 4.02 2.18
N ASN A 172 6.75 3.29 3.07
CA ASN A 172 5.83 3.85 4.05
C ASN A 172 6.54 4.82 5.00
N ILE A 173 7.72 4.45 5.52
CA ILE A 173 8.55 5.35 6.34
C ILE A 173 8.92 6.60 5.56
N PHE A 174 9.34 6.45 4.30
CA PHE A 174 9.76 7.57 3.47
C PHE A 174 8.61 8.51 3.14
N VAL A 175 7.44 7.99 2.78
CA VAL A 175 6.24 8.78 2.44
C VAL A 175 5.71 9.49 3.69
N VAL A 176 5.57 8.79 4.81
CA VAL A 176 5.09 9.39 6.06
C VAL A 176 6.08 10.43 6.56
N GLY A 177 7.35 10.06 6.72
CA GLY A 177 8.39 10.99 7.18
C GLY A 177 8.54 12.20 6.26
N GLY A 178 8.55 11.98 4.94
CA GLY A 178 8.62 13.04 3.97
C GLY A 178 7.40 13.98 3.99
N LYS A 179 6.18 13.45 4.15
CA LYS A 179 4.97 14.27 4.26
C LYS A 179 4.90 15.07 5.56
N LEU A 180 5.38 14.50 6.68
CA LEU A 180 5.48 15.19 7.97
C LEU A 180 6.53 16.30 7.97
N LEU A 181 7.72 16.04 7.42
CA LEU A 181 8.85 16.96 7.48
C LEU A 181 8.80 18.02 6.36
N TYR A 182 8.37 17.64 5.16
CA TYR A 182 8.51 18.46 3.94
C TYR A 182 7.21 18.66 3.16
N GLY A 183 6.20 17.80 3.40
CA GLY A 183 4.93 17.80 2.66
C GLY A 183 3.83 18.68 3.27
N GLY A 184 4.13 19.44 4.32
CA GLY A 184 3.19 20.40 4.92
C GLY A 184 2.05 19.74 5.71
N GLN A 185 2.24 18.51 6.19
CA GLN A 185 1.22 17.75 6.94
C GLN A 185 1.67 17.41 8.38
N PRO A 186 2.32 18.32 9.14
CA PRO A 186 2.82 17.99 10.49
C PRO A 186 1.69 17.62 11.45
N GLU A 187 0.47 18.11 11.19
CA GLU A 187 -0.71 17.90 12.03
C GLU A 187 -1.43 16.57 11.77
N ALA A 188 -0.96 15.76 10.81
CA ALA A 188 -1.60 14.50 10.43
C ALA A 188 -1.85 13.55 11.61
N PHE A 189 -0.97 13.61 12.62
CA PHE A 189 -1.00 12.75 13.80
C PHE A 189 -1.45 13.48 15.08
N THR A 190 -1.49 14.81 15.10
CA THR A 190 -2.03 15.58 16.23
C THR A 190 -3.55 15.73 16.15
N ALA A 191 -4.11 15.62 14.95
CA ALA A 191 -5.56 15.66 14.72
C ALA A 191 -6.31 14.45 15.30
N PHE A 192 -5.61 13.35 15.62
CA PHE A 192 -6.21 12.14 16.18
C PHE A 192 -5.89 11.96 17.66
N PRO A 193 -6.85 11.47 18.47
CA PRO A 193 -6.57 11.16 19.87
C PRO A 193 -5.49 10.06 19.96
N PRO A 194 -4.55 10.12 20.92
CA PRO A 194 -3.48 9.14 21.08
C PRO A 194 -3.97 7.68 21.15
N PHE A 195 -5.19 7.46 21.66
CA PHE A 195 -5.79 6.13 21.74
C PHE A 195 -6.12 5.52 20.36
N ALA A 196 -6.37 6.33 19.32
CA ALA A 196 -6.62 5.83 17.96
C ALA A 196 -5.40 5.09 17.39
N PHE A 197 -4.19 5.52 17.75
CA PHE A 197 -2.97 4.83 17.37
C PHE A 197 -2.90 3.44 17.99
N LEU A 198 -3.20 3.34 19.28
CA LEU A 198 -3.18 2.07 19.99
C LEU A 198 -4.18 1.08 19.37
N THR A 199 -5.40 1.53 19.05
CA THR A 199 -6.41 0.64 18.45
C THR A 199 -6.04 0.22 17.02
N ILE A 200 -5.41 1.07 16.22
CA ILE A 200 -4.88 0.70 14.89
C ILE A 200 -3.75 -0.32 15.02
N VAL A 201 -2.79 -0.09 15.92
CA VAL A 201 -1.68 -1.03 16.16
C VAL A 201 -2.23 -2.39 16.60
N LEU A 202 -3.16 -2.42 17.56
CA LEU A 202 -3.81 -3.65 18.01
C LEU A 202 -4.56 -4.34 16.88
N ALA A 203 -5.32 -3.59 16.07
CA ALA A 203 -6.03 -4.13 14.91
C ALA A 203 -5.09 -4.76 13.88
N VAL A 204 -3.94 -4.12 13.61
CA VAL A 204 -2.90 -4.65 12.70
C VAL A 204 -2.28 -5.93 13.26
N ILE A 205 -1.90 -5.95 14.55
CA ILE A 205 -1.32 -7.15 15.18
C ILE A 205 -2.32 -8.30 15.14
N VAL A 206 -3.56 -8.07 15.58
CA VAL A 206 -4.63 -9.07 15.58
C VAL A 206 -4.92 -9.53 14.15
N GLY A 207 -5.03 -8.61 13.20
CA GLY A 207 -5.25 -8.92 11.78
C GLY A 207 -4.13 -9.77 11.17
N ALA A 208 -2.86 -9.49 11.51
CA ALA A 208 -1.72 -10.26 11.02
C ALA A 208 -1.64 -11.66 11.64
N LEU A 209 -2.10 -11.84 12.88
CA LEU A 209 -2.22 -13.15 13.51
C LEU A 209 -3.37 -13.95 12.88
N LEU A 210 -4.54 -13.31 12.71
CA LEU A 210 -5.71 -13.91 12.07
C LEU A 210 -5.43 -14.28 10.61
N SER A 211 -4.68 -13.47 9.88
CA SER A 211 -4.36 -13.74 8.48
C SER A 211 -3.59 -15.04 8.30
N LYS A 212 -2.74 -15.45 9.25
CA LYS A 212 -2.03 -16.74 9.21
C LYS A 212 -2.98 -17.92 9.29
N TRP A 213 -4.02 -17.80 10.12
CA TRP A 213 -5.05 -18.83 10.23
C TRP A 213 -5.96 -18.82 9.01
N LEU A 214 -6.43 -17.64 8.59
CA LEU A 214 -7.27 -17.46 7.40
C LEU A 214 -6.56 -17.95 6.13
N ALA A 215 -5.25 -17.78 5.99
CA ALA A 215 -4.49 -18.25 4.83
C ALA A 215 -4.54 -19.77 4.64
N LYS A 216 -4.89 -20.54 5.67
CA LYS A 216 -5.10 -22.01 5.57
C LYS A 216 -6.46 -22.38 4.97
N ILE A 217 -7.44 -21.48 5.05
CA ILE A 217 -8.85 -21.77 4.72
C ILE A 217 -9.29 -20.97 3.49
N VAL A 218 -8.85 -19.72 3.39
CA VAL A 218 -9.23 -18.76 2.35
C VAL A 218 -8.22 -18.79 1.22
N LYS A 219 -8.68 -19.05 -0.02
CA LYS A 219 -7.79 -18.99 -1.17
C LYS A 219 -7.34 -17.54 -1.42
N PRO A 220 -6.07 -17.29 -1.76
CA PRO A 220 -5.55 -15.95 -2.05
C PRO A 220 -6.38 -15.16 -3.08
N LYS A 221 -6.98 -15.86 -4.05
CA LYS A 221 -7.85 -15.28 -5.08
C LYS A 221 -9.10 -14.59 -4.50
N TRP A 222 -9.72 -15.15 -3.46
CA TRP A 222 -10.91 -14.56 -2.83
C TRP A 222 -10.56 -13.27 -2.10
N ALA A 223 -9.50 -13.30 -1.29
CA ALA A 223 -9.00 -12.11 -0.59
C ALA A 223 -8.63 -11.00 -1.57
N ARG A 224 -7.95 -11.34 -2.67
CA ARG A 224 -7.63 -10.39 -3.75
C ARG A 224 -8.89 -9.78 -4.38
N ASN A 225 -9.88 -10.61 -4.73
CA ASN A 225 -11.11 -10.14 -5.37
C ASN A 225 -11.92 -9.23 -4.44
N LEU A 226 -11.97 -9.55 -3.14
CA LEU A 226 -12.59 -8.68 -2.13
C LEU A 226 -11.88 -7.32 -2.08
N ALA A 227 -10.55 -7.30 -2.05
CA ALA A 227 -9.76 -6.07 -2.05
C ALA A 227 -10.04 -5.22 -3.30
N LEU A 228 -10.09 -5.85 -4.47
CA LEU A 228 -10.39 -5.19 -5.74
C LEU A 228 -11.80 -4.60 -5.75
N LEU A 229 -12.79 -5.34 -5.25
CA LEU A 229 -14.17 -4.85 -5.15
C LEU A 229 -14.26 -3.63 -4.23
N ILE A 230 -13.63 -3.69 -3.05
CA ILE A 230 -13.58 -2.56 -2.11
C ILE A 230 -12.90 -1.36 -2.75
N ALA A 231 -11.77 -1.56 -3.45
CA ALA A 231 -11.08 -0.50 -4.16
C ALA A 231 -11.92 0.10 -5.28
N THR A 232 -12.66 -0.71 -6.05
CA THR A 232 -13.55 -0.20 -7.11
C THR A 232 -14.65 0.66 -6.52
N VAL A 233 -15.38 0.16 -5.53
CA VAL A 233 -16.47 0.90 -4.89
C VAL A 233 -15.93 2.18 -4.25
N GLY A 234 -14.79 2.07 -3.55
CA GLY A 234 -14.13 3.19 -2.90
C GLY A 234 -13.65 4.26 -3.88
N ALA A 235 -12.99 3.86 -4.97
CA ALA A 235 -12.51 4.78 -5.99
C ALA A 235 -13.67 5.49 -6.71
N ILE A 236 -14.76 4.78 -7.03
CA ILE A 236 -15.97 5.39 -7.59
C ILE A 236 -16.55 6.40 -6.60
N ARG A 237 -16.66 6.05 -5.31
CA ARG A 237 -17.16 6.97 -4.28
C ARG A 237 -16.31 8.23 -4.17
N VAL A 238 -14.98 8.08 -4.17
CA VAL A 238 -14.04 9.22 -4.15
C VAL A 238 -14.26 10.12 -5.36
N LEU A 239 -14.40 9.56 -6.57
CA LEU A 239 -14.63 10.33 -7.79
C LEU A 239 -16.00 11.01 -7.84
N VAL A 240 -17.06 10.32 -7.43
CA VAL A 240 -18.41 10.89 -7.37
C VAL A 240 -18.46 12.02 -6.35
N GLY A 241 -17.81 11.89 -5.20
CA GLY A 241 -17.71 12.94 -4.20
C GLY A 241 -16.93 14.19 -4.63
N LEU A 242 -16.33 14.17 -5.84
CA LEU A 242 -15.71 15.37 -6.41
C LEU A 242 -16.72 16.28 -7.11
N PHE A 243 -17.89 15.79 -7.50
CA PHE A 243 -18.92 16.55 -8.23
C PHE A 243 -20.00 17.03 -7.27
#